data_AF-A0A535Z2V6-F1
#
_entry.id   AF-A0A535Z2V6-F1
#
_cell.length_a   1.000
_cell.length_b   1.000
_cell.length_c   1.000
_cell.angle_alpha   90.00
_cell.angle_beta   90.00
_cell.angle_gamma   90.00
#
_symmetry.space_group_name_H-M   'P 1'
#
loop_
_entity.id
_entity.type
_entity.pdbx_description
1 polymer ?
#
loop_
_entity_poly.entity_id
_entity_poly.type
_entity_poly.pdbx_seq_one_letter_code
_entity_poly.pdbx_strand_id
1 'polypeptide(L)'
;MELEPGDVHEDEAARRLAAALGAPGLEATSPVQSQARLVARRRGLVRVRGDVVDSINSLGSVSVFTLMDGQAVGEGEEVAGCKVTPVAVPGRLIERAEQLCRERGPVIELLSFRPLKTFVVATERLKPKARELFRSAVTAKLGWYGADLLEVR
;
A
#
# COMPACT_ATOMS: atom_id res chain seq x y z
N MET A 1 10.67 -19.64 26.41
CA MET A 1 11.83 -19.62 25.52
C MET A 1 12.66 -18.42 25.92
N GLU A 2 13.96 -18.61 26.15
CA GLU A 2 14.86 -17.52 26.53
C GLU A 2 15.49 -16.95 25.26
N LEU A 3 15.46 -15.63 25.09
CA LEU A 3 16.04 -14.96 23.92
C LEU A 3 17.56 -14.94 24.07
N GLU A 4 18.30 -15.20 22.99
CA GLU A 4 19.74 -15.00 23.02
C GLU A 4 20.07 -13.50 23.07
N PRO A 5 21.22 -13.11 23.65
CA PRO A 5 21.64 -11.70 23.62
C PRO A 5 21.68 -11.14 22.20
N GLY A 6 20.85 -10.13 21.93
CA GLY A 6 20.73 -9.49 20.62
C GLY A 6 19.57 -9.99 19.75
N ASP A 7 18.81 -10.98 20.21
CA ASP A 7 17.56 -11.37 19.57
C ASP A 7 16.42 -10.40 19.85
N VAL A 8 15.49 -10.34 18.91
CA VAL A 8 14.25 -9.56 18.98
C VAL A 8 13.07 -10.51 18.86
N HIS A 9 12.09 -10.36 19.75
CA HIS A 9 10.85 -11.12 19.71
C HIS A 9 10.07 -10.85 18.40
N GLU A 10 9.40 -11.86 17.87
CA GLU A 10 8.71 -11.79 16.57
C GLU A 10 7.77 -10.59 16.40
N ASP A 11 6.96 -10.28 17.42
CA ASP A 11 6.03 -9.15 17.36
C ASP A 11 6.75 -7.80 17.32
N GLU A 12 7.85 -7.65 18.06
CA GLU A 12 8.64 -6.41 18.02
C GLU A 12 9.34 -6.27 16.66
N ALA A 13 9.87 -7.36 16.13
CA ALA A 13 10.46 -7.40 14.80
C ALA A 13 9.43 -7.07 13.70
N ALA A 14 8.22 -7.64 13.75
CA ALA A 14 7.15 -7.35 12.79
C ALA A 14 6.69 -5.89 12.86
N ARG A 15 6.59 -5.33 14.07
CA ARG A 15 6.24 -3.92 14.28
C ARG A 15 7.28 -2.98 13.65
N ARG A 16 8.56 -3.25 13.90
CA ARG A 16 9.68 -2.48 13.33
C ARG A 16 9.71 -2.55 11.80
N LEU A 17 9.53 -3.75 11.24
CA LEU A 17 9.45 -3.94 9.79
C LEU A 17 8.29 -3.15 9.18
N ALA A 18 7.08 -3.25 9.73
CA ALA A 18 5.93 -2.52 9.22
C ALA A 18 6.16 -1.00 9.25
N ALA A 19 6.75 -0.49 10.35
CA ALA A 19 7.11 0.92 10.46
C ALA A 19 8.15 1.36 9.42
N ALA A 20 9.13 0.50 9.10
CA ALA A 20 10.16 0.80 8.11
C ALA A 20 9.65 0.73 6.66
N LEU A 21 8.65 -0.10 6.39
CA LEU A 21 8.09 -0.31 5.06
C LEU A 21 7.11 0.80 4.65
N GLY A 22 6.33 1.30 5.60
CA GLY A 22 5.25 2.27 5.36
C GLY A 22 5.71 3.71 5.20
N ALA A 23 4.95 4.46 4.41
CA ALA A 23 5.10 5.90 4.22
C ALA A 23 3.84 6.66 4.71
N PRO A 24 3.84 8.01 4.77
CA PRO A 24 2.67 8.78 5.15
C PRO A 24 1.41 8.38 4.34
N GLY A 25 0.27 8.29 5.02
CA GLY A 25 -0.99 7.82 4.44
C GLY A 25 -1.24 6.32 4.60
N LEU A 26 -0.25 5.57 5.08
CA LEU A 26 -0.41 4.19 5.55
C LEU A 26 -0.44 4.12 7.08
N GLU A 27 -1.13 3.13 7.60
CA GLU A 27 -1.21 2.83 9.03
C GLU A 27 -0.80 1.40 9.29
N ALA A 28 0.18 1.21 10.18
CA ALA A 28 0.61 -0.12 10.59
C ALA A 28 -0.32 -0.67 11.67
N THR A 29 -0.81 -1.88 11.49
CA THR A 29 -1.57 -2.58 12.53
C THR A 29 -0.62 -3.16 13.57
N SER A 30 -1.11 -3.34 14.80
CA SER A 30 -0.41 -4.16 15.79
C SER A 30 -0.16 -5.57 15.22
N PRO A 31 0.99 -6.20 15.57
CA PRO A 31 1.25 -7.59 15.23
C PRO A 31 0.18 -8.54 15.78
N VAL A 32 -0.23 -9.51 14.97
CA VAL A 32 -1.09 -10.64 15.36
C VAL A 32 -0.48 -11.88 14.75
N GLN A 33 -0.12 -12.87 15.57
CA GLN A 33 0.55 -14.10 15.14
C GLN A 33 1.78 -13.80 14.27
N SER A 34 2.71 -13.00 14.82
CA SER A 34 3.98 -12.62 14.19
C SER A 34 3.89 -11.78 12.90
N GLN A 35 2.70 -11.25 12.60
CA GLN A 35 2.40 -10.53 11.36
C GLN A 35 1.82 -9.14 11.63
N ALA A 36 2.37 -8.12 10.99
CA ALA A 36 1.84 -6.76 10.99
C ALA A 36 1.41 -6.36 9.56
N ARG A 37 0.35 -5.56 9.45
CA ARG A 37 -0.23 -5.11 8.17
C ARG A 37 -0.07 -3.61 7.99
N LEU A 38 -0.09 -3.16 6.75
CA LEU A 38 -0.19 -1.76 6.37
C LEU A 38 -1.53 -1.52 5.69
N VAL A 39 -2.30 -0.58 6.24
CA VAL A 39 -3.65 -0.25 5.81
C VAL A 39 -3.67 1.17 5.25
N ALA A 40 -4.38 1.38 4.14
CA ALA A 40 -4.54 2.69 3.54
C ALA A 40 -5.47 3.57 4.39
N ARG A 41 -5.00 4.76 4.79
CA ARG A 41 -5.80 5.72 5.57
C ARG A 41 -6.77 6.56 4.73
N ARG A 42 -6.76 6.35 3.42
CA ARG A 42 -7.57 7.09 2.43
C ARG A 42 -7.53 6.35 1.10
N ARG A 43 -8.41 6.74 0.18
CA ARG A 43 -8.29 6.32 -1.23
C ARG A 43 -6.99 6.83 -1.85
N GLY A 44 -6.34 5.98 -2.63
CA GLY A 44 -5.10 6.35 -3.31
C GLY A 44 -4.58 5.27 -4.26
N LEU A 45 -3.41 5.55 -4.84
CA LEU A 45 -2.67 4.63 -5.70
C LEU A 45 -1.47 4.08 -4.93
N VAL A 46 -1.41 2.77 -4.75
CA VAL A 46 -0.26 2.11 -4.10
C VAL A 46 0.92 2.13 -5.06
N ARG A 47 2.10 2.55 -4.58
CA ARG A 47 3.37 2.31 -5.25
C ARG A 47 4.23 1.36 -4.43
N VAL A 48 4.87 0.41 -5.10
CA VAL A 48 5.70 -0.62 -4.48
C VAL A 48 7.08 -0.67 -5.14
N ARG A 49 8.13 -0.58 -4.33
CA ARG A 49 9.50 -0.87 -4.75
C ARG A 49 9.79 -2.36 -4.63
N GLY A 50 9.39 -3.11 -5.66
CA GLY A 50 9.53 -4.57 -5.69
C GLY A 50 10.96 -5.05 -5.46
N ASP A 51 11.97 -4.34 -5.98
CA ASP A 51 13.39 -4.67 -5.79
C ASP A 51 13.83 -4.62 -4.32
N VAL A 52 13.26 -3.69 -3.53
CA VAL A 52 13.54 -3.57 -2.09
C VAL A 52 12.79 -4.65 -1.32
N VAL A 53 11.54 -4.93 -1.69
CA VAL A 53 10.76 -6.05 -1.13
C VAL A 53 11.50 -7.37 -1.33
N ASP A 54 11.99 -7.65 -2.55
CA ASP A 54 12.76 -8.85 -2.87
C ASP A 54 14.07 -8.91 -2.08
N SER A 55 14.75 -7.77 -1.91
CA SER A 55 15.98 -7.68 -1.10
C SER A 55 15.73 -7.99 0.38
N ILE A 56 14.61 -7.54 0.94
CA ILE A 56 14.21 -7.85 2.32
C ILE A 56 13.81 -9.32 2.44
N ASN A 57 13.03 -9.85 1.50
CA ASN A 57 12.60 -11.25 1.48
C ASN A 57 13.78 -12.23 1.36
N SER A 58 14.87 -11.80 0.72
CA SER A 58 16.10 -12.57 0.61
C SER A 58 16.87 -12.72 1.93
N LEU A 59 16.46 -12.03 3.01
CA LEU A 59 17.00 -12.19 4.36
C LEU A 59 16.49 -13.47 5.07
N GLY A 60 15.44 -14.11 4.54
CA GLY A 60 14.99 -15.44 4.94
C GLY A 60 13.99 -15.48 6.10
N SER A 61 14.37 -14.99 7.29
CA SER A 61 13.52 -15.11 8.50
C SER A 61 12.30 -14.17 8.51
N VAL A 62 12.19 -13.31 7.49
CA VAL A 62 11.15 -12.30 7.34
C VAL A 62 10.55 -12.39 5.94
N SER A 63 9.26 -12.10 5.84
CA SER A 63 8.56 -11.99 4.57
C SER A 63 7.75 -10.71 4.51
N VAL A 64 7.78 -10.05 3.37
CA VAL A 64 6.98 -8.89 3.01
C VAL A 64 6.13 -9.26 1.81
N PHE A 65 4.84 -8.98 1.89
CA PHE A 65 3.85 -9.21 0.84
C PHE A 65 3.08 -7.91 0.60
N THR A 66 2.76 -7.63 -0.65
CA THR A 66 2.14 -6.37 -1.07
C THR A 66 1.05 -6.61 -2.11
N LEU A 67 0.16 -5.65 -2.29
CA LEU A 67 -0.58 -5.50 -3.54
C LEU A 67 0.38 -5.19 -4.70
N MET A 68 -0.15 -5.22 -5.93
CA MET A 68 0.62 -4.89 -7.13
C MET A 68 0.96 -3.39 -7.19
N ASP A 69 2.13 -3.04 -7.74
CA ASP A 69 2.48 -1.65 -8.02
C ASP A 69 1.46 -1.00 -8.97
N GLY A 70 1.00 0.21 -8.63
CA GLY A 70 0.00 0.93 -9.41
C GLY A 70 -1.44 0.48 -9.17
N GLN A 71 -1.72 -0.29 -8.12
CA GLN A 71 -3.08 -0.66 -7.76
C GLN A 71 -3.80 0.49 -7.05
N ALA A 72 -5.03 0.78 -7.45
CA ALA A 72 -5.91 1.73 -6.77
C ALA A 72 -6.60 1.06 -5.58
N VAL A 73 -6.61 1.71 -4.43
CA VAL A 73 -7.13 1.14 -3.18
C VAL A 73 -8.10 2.09 -2.46
N GLY A 74 -8.99 1.49 -1.69
CA GLY A 74 -9.91 2.16 -0.77
C GLY A 74 -9.25 2.59 0.54
N GLU A 75 -9.96 3.42 1.31
CA GLU A 75 -9.65 3.61 2.72
C GLU A 75 -9.96 2.33 3.50
N GLY A 76 -9.09 1.96 4.44
CA GLY A 76 -9.21 0.73 5.22
C GLY A 76 -8.73 -0.54 4.52
N GLU A 77 -8.28 -0.45 3.27
CA GLU A 77 -7.77 -1.60 2.52
C GLU A 77 -6.34 -1.96 2.94
N GLU A 78 -6.06 -3.26 3.13
CA GLU A 78 -4.71 -3.75 3.37
C GLU A 78 -3.90 -3.67 2.07
N VAL A 79 -2.80 -2.91 2.10
CA VAL A 79 -1.95 -2.72 0.92
C VAL A 79 -0.69 -3.59 0.95
N ALA A 80 -0.31 -4.03 2.15
CA ALA A 80 0.84 -4.88 2.37
C ALA A 80 0.84 -5.43 3.80
N GLY A 81 1.75 -6.36 4.05
CA GLY A 81 2.12 -6.75 5.39
C GLY A 81 3.49 -7.39 5.44
N CYS A 82 3.95 -7.64 6.66
CA CYS A 82 5.19 -8.33 6.93
C CYS A 82 4.99 -9.39 8.02
N LYS A 83 5.76 -10.47 7.94
CA LYS A 83 5.72 -11.58 8.87
C LYS A 83 7.14 -11.96 9.29
N VAL A 84 7.30 -12.25 10.57
CA VAL A 84 8.51 -12.84 11.14
C VAL A 84 8.18 -14.29 11.47
N THR A 85 8.83 -15.25 10.83
CA THR A 85 8.41 -16.66 10.96
C THR A 85 8.88 -17.33 12.25
N PRO A 86 10.14 -17.14 12.69
CA PRO A 86 10.59 -17.63 13.98
C PRO A 86 10.08 -16.73 15.12
N VAL A 87 9.85 -17.33 16.28
CA VAL A 87 9.44 -16.63 17.52
C VAL A 87 10.42 -15.56 17.99
N ALA A 88 11.67 -15.63 17.55
CA ALA A 88 12.70 -14.61 17.73
C ALA A 88 13.69 -14.61 16.56
N VAL A 89 14.23 -13.44 16.24
CA VAL A 89 15.23 -13.28 15.17
C VAL A 89 16.38 -12.39 15.61
N PRO A 90 17.60 -12.57 15.06
CA PRO A 90 18.72 -11.69 15.37
C PRO A 90 18.40 -10.23 15.02
N GLY A 91 18.58 -9.30 15.95
CA GLY A 91 18.23 -7.88 15.77
C GLY A 91 18.90 -7.24 14.54
N ARG A 92 20.14 -7.66 14.24
CA ARG A 92 20.88 -7.25 13.03
C ARG A 92 20.13 -7.50 11.71
N LEU A 93 19.24 -8.50 11.66
CA LEU A 93 18.43 -8.80 10.48
C LEU A 93 17.39 -7.70 10.26
N ILE A 94 16.72 -7.28 11.33
CA ILE A 94 15.73 -6.19 11.30
C ILE A 94 16.41 -4.86 11.00
N GLU A 95 17.55 -4.59 11.63
CA GLU A 95 18.37 -3.40 11.34
C GLU A 95 18.77 -3.33 9.86
N ARG A 96 19.11 -4.47 9.25
CA ARG A 96 19.44 -4.54 7.83
C ARG A 96 18.24 -4.25 6.94
N ALA A 97 17.06 -4.78 7.27
CA ALA A 97 15.83 -4.49 6.55
C ALA A 97 15.47 -2.99 6.65
N GLU A 98 15.55 -2.41 7.85
CA GLU A 98 15.33 -0.97 8.05
C GLU A 98 16.32 -0.12 7.26
N GLN A 99 17.59 -0.53 7.20
CA GLN A 99 18.61 0.14 6.41
C GLN A 99 18.27 0.12 4.91
N LEU A 100 17.83 -1.02 4.37
CA LEU A 100 17.40 -1.13 2.97
C LEU A 100 16.27 -0.15 2.66
N CYS A 101 15.27 -0.02 3.55
CA CYS A 101 14.20 0.98 3.41
C CYS A 101 14.75 2.42 3.42
N ARG A 102 15.64 2.75 4.36
CA ARG A 102 16.20 4.11 4.46
C ARG A 102 17.04 4.51 3.25
N GLU A 103 17.89 3.61 2.77
CA GLU A 103 18.84 3.89 1.68
C GLU A 103 18.16 4.01 0.32
N ARG A 104 17.08 3.25 0.10
CA ARG A 104 16.43 3.13 -1.22
C ARG A 104 15.13 3.91 -1.33
N GLY A 105 14.72 4.59 -0.26
CA GLY A 105 13.49 5.38 -0.19
C GLY A 105 12.27 4.55 0.20
N PRO A 106 11.09 5.19 0.26
CA PRO A 106 9.88 4.52 0.74
C PRO A 106 9.57 3.29 -0.11
N VAL A 107 9.33 2.16 0.56
CA VAL A 107 9.11 0.86 -0.08
C VAL A 107 7.66 0.75 -0.55
N ILE A 108 6.73 1.22 0.29
CA ILE A 108 5.29 1.22 0.00
C ILE A 108 4.76 2.62 0.23
N GLU A 109 4.23 3.23 -0.83
CA GLU A 109 3.65 4.56 -0.80
C GLU A 109 2.17 4.53 -1.16
N LEU A 110 1.41 5.46 -0.58
CA LEU A 110 0.03 5.72 -0.97
C LEU A 110 -0.06 7.11 -1.60
N LEU A 111 -0.07 7.15 -2.93
CA LEU A 111 -0.19 8.40 -3.66
C LEU A 111 -1.64 8.87 -3.67
N SER A 112 -1.82 10.18 -3.44
CA SER A 112 -3.14 10.81 -3.52
C SER A 112 -3.61 10.88 -4.97
N PHE A 113 -4.90 10.59 -5.21
CA PHE A 113 -5.48 10.97 -6.49
C PHE A 113 -5.58 12.49 -6.61
N ARG A 114 -5.37 12.99 -7.83
CA ARG A 114 -5.47 14.42 -8.14
C ARG A 114 -6.90 14.75 -8.58
N PRO A 115 -7.55 15.77 -8.01
CA PRO A 115 -8.90 16.16 -8.38
C PRO A 115 -8.90 16.92 -9.71
N LEU A 116 -8.80 16.18 -10.82
CA LEU A 116 -8.73 16.76 -12.15
C LEU A 116 -10.14 17.14 -12.64
N LYS A 117 -10.25 18.34 -13.21
CA LYS A 117 -11.43 18.74 -13.98
C LYS A 117 -11.43 17.98 -15.31
N THR A 118 -12.50 17.27 -15.59
CA THR A 118 -12.59 16.35 -16.72
C THR A 118 -13.75 16.72 -17.64
N PHE A 119 -13.49 16.71 -18.95
CA PHE A 119 -14.51 16.85 -20.00
C PHE A 119 -14.53 15.57 -20.83
N VAL A 120 -15.72 15.07 -21.17
CA VAL A 120 -15.87 13.82 -21.92
C VAL A 120 -16.55 14.10 -23.25
N VAL A 121 -15.91 13.68 -24.33
CA VAL A 121 -16.45 13.76 -25.70
C VAL A 121 -16.96 12.37 -26.09
N ALA A 122 -18.26 12.23 -26.30
CA ALA A 122 -18.85 11.06 -26.93
C ALA A 122 -18.77 11.23 -28.46
N THR A 123 -18.01 10.35 -29.11
CA THR A 123 -17.85 10.38 -30.58
C THR A 123 -19.04 9.79 -31.31
N GLU A 124 -19.87 8.99 -30.62
CA GLU A 124 -21.08 8.37 -31.17
C GLU A 124 -22.35 9.09 -30.72
N ARG A 125 -23.38 9.06 -31.57
CA ARG A 125 -24.67 9.66 -31.22
C ARG A 125 -25.41 8.80 -30.21
N LEU A 126 -25.41 9.24 -28.95
CA LEU A 126 -26.19 8.62 -27.88
C LEU A 126 -27.64 9.12 -27.85
N LYS A 127 -28.60 8.21 -27.72
CA LYS A 127 -29.99 8.57 -27.39
C LYS A 127 -30.04 9.26 -26.00
N PRO A 128 -31.01 10.14 -25.72
CA PRO A 128 -31.04 10.92 -24.46
C PRO A 128 -30.89 10.07 -23.19
N LYS A 129 -31.63 8.96 -23.08
CA LYS A 129 -31.54 8.04 -21.93
C LYS A 129 -30.16 7.38 -21.80
N ALA A 130 -29.54 7.00 -22.91
CA ALA A 130 -28.21 6.40 -22.90
C ALA A 130 -27.13 7.41 -22.51
N ARG A 131 -27.26 8.67 -22.96
CA ARG A 131 -26.37 9.77 -22.57
C ARG A 131 -26.42 10.04 -21.07
N GLU A 132 -27.60 9.99 -20.47
CA GLU A 132 -27.75 10.20 -19.02
C GLU A 132 -27.13 9.07 -18.20
N LEU A 133 -27.39 7.81 -18.58
CA LEU A 133 -26.76 6.65 -17.93
C LEU A 133 -25.24 6.69 -18.05
N PHE A 134 -24.72 7.05 -19.23
CA PHE A 134 -23.29 7.21 -19.44
C PHE A 134 -22.70 8.32 -18.56
N ARG A 135 -23.35 9.50 -18.52
CA ARG A 135 -22.93 10.60 -17.64
C ARG A 135 -22.88 10.13 -16.18
N SER A 136 -23.95 9.51 -15.68
CA SER A 136 -24.01 9.00 -14.30
C SER A 136 -22.89 8.01 -14.00
N ALA A 137 -22.67 7.03 -14.87
CA ALA A 137 -21.62 6.03 -14.69
C ALA A 137 -20.21 6.63 -14.69
N VAL A 138 -19.93 7.57 -15.62
CA VAL A 138 -18.62 8.23 -15.70
C VAL A 138 -18.38 9.17 -14.52
N THR A 139 -19.38 9.93 -14.09
CA THR A 139 -19.30 10.74 -12.87
C THR A 139 -18.96 9.88 -11.66
N ALA A 140 -19.66 8.75 -11.48
CA ALA A 140 -19.39 7.85 -10.36
C ALA A 140 -17.96 7.28 -10.42
N LYS A 141 -17.52 6.83 -11.60
CA LYS A 141 -16.20 6.24 -11.78
C LYS A 141 -15.08 7.25 -11.56
N LEU A 142 -15.15 8.43 -12.18
CA LEU A 142 -14.13 9.47 -12.07
C LEU A 142 -14.15 10.13 -10.67
N GLY A 143 -15.33 10.34 -10.10
CA GLY A 143 -15.49 10.86 -8.75
C GLY A 143 -14.91 9.93 -7.69
N TRP A 144 -14.80 8.62 -7.95
CA TRP A 144 -14.08 7.70 -7.07
C TRP A 144 -12.59 8.06 -6.94
N TYR A 145 -11.98 8.56 -8.02
CA TYR A 145 -10.61 9.10 -8.04
C TYR A 145 -10.56 10.60 -7.66
N GLY A 146 -11.66 11.20 -7.21
CA GLY A 146 -11.74 12.61 -6.83
C GLY A 146 -11.82 13.60 -7.98
N ALA A 147 -11.97 13.15 -9.23
CA ALA A 147 -12.11 14.04 -10.38
C ALA A 147 -13.50 14.69 -10.43
N ASP A 148 -13.55 15.88 -11.04
CA ASP A 148 -14.76 16.70 -11.22
C ASP A 148 -15.17 16.69 -12.70
N LEU A 149 -16.34 16.10 -13.01
CA LEU A 149 -16.83 16.01 -14.37
C LEU A 149 -17.60 17.28 -14.75
N LEU A 150 -17.00 18.08 -15.64
CA LEU A 150 -17.59 19.33 -16.10
C LEU A 150 -18.78 19.07 -17.04
N GLU A 151 -18.59 18.23 -18.07
CA GLU A 151 -19.61 17.96 -19.08
C GLU A 151 -19.34 16.67 -19.86
N VAL A 152 -20.41 16.09 -20.40
CA VAL A 152 -20.40 15.04 -21.42
C VAL A 152 -21.05 15.59 -22.69
N ARG A 153 -20.28 15.71 -23.77
CA ARG A 153 -20.70 16.26 -25.06
C ARG A 153 -20.95 15.20 -26.11
#